data_AF-A0A3M2E4A7-F1
#
_entry.id   AF-A0A3M2E4A7-F1
#
_cell.length_a   1.000
_cell.length_b   1.000
_cell.length_c   1.000
_cell.angle_alpha   90.00
_cell.angle_beta   90.00
_cell.angle_gamma   90.00
#
_symmetry.space_group_name_H-M   'P 1'
#
loop_
_entity.id
_entity.type
_entity.pdbx_description
1 polymer ?
#
loop_
_entity_poly.entity_id
_entity_poly.type
_entity_poly.pdbx_seq_one_letter_code
_entity_poly.pdbx_strand_id
1 'polypeptide(L)'
;MNKTTLTVGAGIILCAASILWLEGRFAASDHRKAKELVRAYRVDGRDETFEQFVVRKHGGRAGRWDSEIRETCRGIVRVQWTLDGNPPTFYQWDVELPTQEIYVVPESPGGKRLLEEFQAKPDALPPLELPPLDAGAAP
;
A
#
# COMPACT_ATOMS: atom_id res chain seq x y z
N MET A 1 26.95 22.77 -38.82
CA MET A 1 26.37 22.55 -37.48
C MET A 1 27.22 23.33 -36.49
N ASN A 2 26.70 24.43 -35.93
CA ASN A 2 27.51 25.31 -35.06
C ASN A 2 27.77 24.65 -33.72
N LYS A 3 29.02 24.68 -33.23
CA LYS A 3 29.44 24.11 -31.94
C LYS A 3 28.50 24.51 -30.79
N THR A 4 28.02 25.75 -30.79
CA THR A 4 27.08 26.30 -29.81
C THR A 4 25.76 25.55 -29.74
N THR A 5 25.20 25.13 -30.88
CA THR A 5 23.93 24.37 -30.95
C THR A 5 24.10 22.97 -30.37
N LEU A 6 25.30 22.39 -30.54
CA LEU A 6 25.66 21.06 -30.04
C LEU A 6 25.87 21.07 -28.51
N THR A 7 26.49 22.12 -27.97
CA THR A 7 26.67 22.30 -26.53
C THR A 7 25.35 22.57 -25.80
N VAL A 8 24.48 23.41 -26.38
CA VAL A 8 23.14 23.69 -25.80
C VAL A 8 22.27 22.42 -25.85
N GLY A 9 22.28 21.69 -26.96
CA GLY A 9 21.56 20.42 -27.09
C GLY A 9 22.01 19.37 -26.07
N ALA A 10 23.33 19.21 -25.89
CA ALA A 10 23.88 18.29 -24.89
C ALA A 10 23.51 18.68 -23.45
N GLY A 11 23.52 19.99 -23.14
CA GLY A 11 23.11 20.50 -21.84
C GLY A 11 21.64 20.19 -21.51
N ILE A 12 20.72 20.41 -22.45
CA ILE A 12 19.29 20.12 -22.27
C ILE A 12 19.06 18.62 -22.02
N ILE A 13 19.74 17.75 -22.79
CA ILE A 13 19.60 16.29 -22.64
C ILE A 13 20.07 15.83 -21.25
N LEU A 14 21.21 16.34 -20.78
CA LEU A 14 21.73 16.00 -19.45
C LEU A 14 20.79 16.49 -18.33
N CYS A 15 20.23 17.69 -18.45
CA CYS A 15 19.24 18.18 -17.51
C CYS A 15 17.98 17.29 -17.49
N ALA A 16 17.44 16.94 -18.66
CA ALA A 16 16.27 16.08 -18.76
C ALA A 16 16.53 14.69 -18.18
N ALA A 17 17.69 14.08 -18.46
CA ALA A 17 18.08 12.79 -17.89
C ALA A 17 18.21 12.84 -16.36
N SER A 18 18.75 13.93 -15.83
CA SER A 18 18.88 14.14 -14.39
C SER A 18 17.53 14.29 -13.70
N ILE A 19 16.58 15.00 -14.34
CA ILE A 19 15.21 15.16 -13.84
C ILE A 19 14.52 13.79 -13.81
N LEU A 20 14.53 13.04 -14.92
CA LEU A 20 13.90 11.70 -14.98
C LEU A 20 14.50 10.73 -13.95
N TRP A 21 15.82 10.78 -13.76
CA TRP A 21 16.48 9.98 -12.74
C TRP A 21 16.04 10.36 -11.32
N LEU A 22 15.91 11.65 -11.04
CA LEU A 22 15.48 12.16 -9.75
C LEU A 22 14.01 11.83 -9.48
N GLU A 23 13.14 11.98 -10.48
CA GLU A 23 11.73 11.58 -10.43
C GLU A 23 11.57 10.10 -10.10
N GLY A 24 12.33 9.23 -10.78
CA GLY A 24 12.32 7.79 -10.48
C GLY A 24 12.74 7.47 -9.04
N ARG A 25 13.68 8.25 -8.48
CA ARG A 25 14.14 8.11 -7.09
C ARG A 25 13.09 8.57 -6.08
N PHE A 26 12.38 9.66 -6.37
CA PHE A 26 11.27 10.12 -5.54
C PHE A 26 10.11 9.14 -5.58
N ALA A 27 9.71 8.67 -6.77
CA ALA A 27 8.68 7.65 -6.90
C ALA A 27 9.02 6.41 -6.06
N ALA A 28 10.23 5.86 -6.21
CA ALA A 28 10.66 4.69 -5.44
C ALA A 28 10.64 4.94 -3.90
N SER A 29 11.00 6.15 -3.48
CA SER A 29 10.89 6.57 -2.08
C SER A 29 9.45 6.62 -1.60
N ASP A 30 8.54 7.18 -2.40
CA ASP A 30 7.13 7.35 -2.07
C ASP A 30 6.42 6.00 -1.99
N HIS A 31 6.68 5.09 -2.93
CA HIS A 31 6.22 3.70 -2.87
C HIS A 31 6.66 3.00 -1.58
N ARG A 32 7.92 3.19 -1.16
CA ARG A 32 8.45 2.60 0.07
C ARG A 32 7.80 3.20 1.31
N LYS A 33 7.72 4.54 1.39
CA LYS A 33 7.11 5.25 2.53
C LYS A 33 5.65 4.89 2.70
N ALA A 34 4.87 4.86 1.63
CA ALA A 34 3.46 4.54 1.68
C ALA A 34 3.22 3.12 2.21
N LYS A 35 3.97 2.13 1.68
CA LYS A 35 3.88 0.75 2.17
C LYS A 35 4.26 0.65 3.65
N GLU A 36 5.32 1.33 4.07
CA GLU A 36 5.75 1.31 5.47
C GLU A 36 4.72 1.96 6.40
N LEU A 37 4.11 3.07 5.99
CA LEU A 37 3.05 3.73 6.76
C LEU A 37 1.87 2.79 7.01
N VAL A 38 1.40 2.09 5.98
CA VAL A 38 0.30 1.12 6.14
C VAL A 38 0.74 -0.07 7.00
N ARG A 39 1.92 -0.65 6.74
CA ARG A 39 2.39 -1.84 7.46
C ARG A 39 2.64 -1.57 8.95
N ALA A 40 3.30 -0.46 9.25
CA ALA A 40 3.69 -0.06 10.59
C ALA A 40 2.61 0.72 11.34
N TYR A 41 1.43 0.96 10.72
CA TYR A 41 0.31 1.65 11.36
C TYR A 41 -0.06 0.95 12.68
N ARG A 42 -0.21 1.76 13.73
CA ARG A 42 -0.58 1.34 15.08
C ARG A 42 -1.71 2.21 15.58
N VAL A 43 -2.57 1.60 16.38
CA VAL A 43 -3.63 2.29 17.10
C VAL A 43 -3.26 2.28 18.58
N ASP A 44 -3.43 3.41 19.26
CA ASP A 44 -3.14 3.53 20.68
C ASP A 44 -3.89 2.45 21.48
N GLY A 45 -3.16 1.75 22.34
CA GLY A 45 -3.69 0.62 23.12
C GLY A 45 -3.67 -0.74 22.40
N ARG A 46 -3.02 -0.84 21.23
CA ARG A 46 -2.69 -2.12 20.59
C ARG A 46 -1.18 -2.32 20.49
N ASP A 47 -0.73 -3.50 20.88
CA ASP A 47 0.68 -3.92 20.76
C ASP A 47 1.03 -4.49 19.38
N GLU A 48 0.03 -4.66 18.49
CA GLU A 48 0.22 -5.16 17.13
C GLU A 48 0.16 -4.03 16.09
N THR A 49 0.95 -4.18 15.04
CA THR A 49 0.91 -3.35 13.82
C THR A 49 -0.21 -3.83 12.89
N PHE A 50 -0.61 -2.98 11.95
CA PHE A 50 -1.62 -3.36 10.95
C PHE A 50 -1.18 -4.56 10.10
N GLU A 51 0.10 -4.68 9.74
CA GLU A 51 0.61 -5.87 9.06
C GLU A 51 0.40 -7.14 9.89
N GLN A 52 0.75 -7.11 11.18
CA GLN A 52 0.54 -8.25 12.08
C GLN A 52 -0.95 -8.60 12.22
N PHE A 53 -1.83 -7.59 12.32
CA PHE A 53 -3.27 -7.78 12.37
C PHE A 53 -3.79 -8.48 11.11
N VAL A 54 -3.43 -7.99 9.92
CA VAL A 54 -3.87 -8.57 8.64
C VAL A 54 -3.36 -10.01 8.50
N VAL A 55 -2.08 -10.26 8.80
CA VAL A 55 -1.50 -11.62 8.76
C VAL A 55 -2.23 -12.56 9.72
N ARG A 56 -2.51 -12.11 10.95
CA ARG A 56 -3.26 -12.89 11.95
C ARG A 56 -4.68 -13.20 11.50
N LYS A 57 -5.39 -12.23 10.91
CA LYS A 57 -6.73 -12.42 10.34
C LYS A 57 -6.77 -13.48 9.24
N HIS A 58 -5.65 -13.68 8.54
CA HIS A 58 -5.50 -14.70 7.50
C HIS A 58 -4.72 -15.94 7.96
N GLY A 59 -4.83 -16.30 9.25
CA GLY A 59 -4.28 -17.55 9.78
C GLY A 59 -2.75 -17.59 9.79
N GLY A 60 -2.08 -16.44 9.86
CA GLY A 60 -0.62 -16.34 9.86
C GLY A 60 0.01 -16.28 8.47
N ARG A 61 -0.80 -16.25 7.39
CA ARG A 61 -0.27 -16.19 6.02
C ARG A 61 0.11 -14.77 5.64
N ALA A 62 1.37 -14.59 5.23
CA ALA A 62 1.85 -13.33 4.69
C ALA A 62 1.40 -13.14 3.24
N GLY A 63 0.91 -11.94 2.91
CA GLY A 63 0.63 -11.52 1.55
C GLY A 63 1.70 -10.60 0.99
N ARG A 64 1.62 -10.31 -0.31
CA ARG A 64 2.49 -9.39 -1.04
C ARG A 64 1.98 -7.95 -0.93
N TRP A 65 2.89 -7.02 -0.65
CA TRP A 65 2.62 -5.58 -0.62
C TRP A 65 3.10 -4.90 -1.90
N ASP A 66 2.16 -4.25 -2.60
CA ASP A 66 2.40 -3.44 -3.80
C ASP A 66 1.95 -1.99 -3.57
N SER A 67 2.36 -1.08 -4.47
CA SER A 67 1.86 0.29 -4.44
C SER A 67 1.86 0.96 -5.81
N GLU A 68 0.96 1.94 -5.98
CA GLU A 68 0.76 2.72 -7.21
C GLU A 68 0.62 4.20 -6.85
N ILE A 69 1.36 5.10 -7.52
CA ILE A 69 1.17 6.54 -7.35
C ILE A 69 -0.14 6.93 -8.04
N ARG A 70 -1.08 7.51 -7.28
CA ARG A 70 -2.39 7.93 -7.80
C ARG A 70 -2.42 9.42 -8.11
N GLU A 71 -1.89 10.25 -7.21
CA GLU A 71 -1.81 11.70 -7.40
C GLU A 71 -0.44 12.22 -6.97
N THR A 72 0.41 12.57 -7.94
CA THR A 72 1.78 13.04 -7.68
C THR A 72 1.82 14.36 -6.91
N CYS A 73 0.98 15.33 -7.27
CA CYS A 73 1.00 16.67 -6.65
C CYS A 73 0.56 16.65 -5.17
N ARG A 74 -0.39 15.78 -4.83
CA ARG A 74 -0.89 15.61 -3.46
C ARG A 74 -0.11 14.55 -2.67
N GLY A 75 0.72 13.75 -3.36
CA GLY A 75 1.47 12.66 -2.75
C GLY A 75 0.58 11.50 -2.31
N ILE A 76 -0.48 11.21 -3.07
CA ILE A 76 -1.36 10.06 -2.80
C ILE A 76 -0.80 8.82 -3.47
N VAL A 77 -0.55 7.79 -2.66
CA VAL A 77 -0.07 6.48 -3.09
C VAL A 77 -1.05 5.41 -2.63
N ARG A 78 -1.56 4.62 -3.57
CA ARG A 78 -2.35 3.43 -3.29
C ARG A 78 -1.41 2.32 -2.84
N VAL A 79 -1.72 1.70 -1.71
CA VAL A 79 -1.04 0.51 -1.20
C VAL A 79 -1.98 -0.66 -1.33
N GLN A 80 -1.49 -1.76 -1.91
CA GLN A 80 -2.23 -3.00 -2.07
C GLN A 80 -1.58 -4.11 -1.27
N TRP A 81 -2.39 -4.88 -0.56
CA TRP A 81 -2.01 -6.18 -0.03
C TRP A 81 -2.69 -7.28 -0.83
N THR A 82 -1.98 -8.36 -1.16
CA THR A 82 -2.52 -9.49 -1.93
C THR A 82 -2.09 -10.81 -1.31
N LEU A 83 -3.06 -11.67 -1.02
CA LEU A 83 -2.84 -13.05 -0.60
C LEU A 83 -3.15 -14.00 -1.74
N ASP A 84 -2.18 -14.87 -2.03
CA ASP A 84 -2.33 -15.89 -3.05
C ASP A 84 -3.44 -16.90 -2.70
N GLY A 85 -4.26 -17.22 -3.69
CA GLY A 85 -5.45 -18.07 -3.56
C GLY A 85 -6.20 -18.13 -4.89
N ASN A 86 -7.32 -18.85 -4.91
CA ASN A 86 -8.21 -18.92 -6.08
C ASN A 86 -9.67 -18.70 -5.66
N PRO A 87 -10.24 -17.49 -5.81
CA PRO A 87 -9.60 -16.27 -6.31
C PRO A 87 -8.61 -15.65 -5.31
N PRO A 88 -7.63 -14.84 -5.75
CA PRO A 88 -6.74 -14.12 -4.85
C PRO A 88 -7.52 -13.10 -4.02
N THR A 89 -7.15 -12.96 -2.75
CA THR A 89 -7.72 -11.92 -1.88
C THR A 89 -6.83 -10.69 -1.94
N PHE A 90 -7.41 -9.52 -2.17
CA PHE A 90 -6.64 -8.27 -2.17
C PHE A 90 -7.39 -7.14 -1.45
N TYR A 91 -6.61 -6.27 -0.82
CA TYR A 91 -7.08 -5.09 -0.10
C TYR A 91 -6.28 -3.88 -0.52
N GLN A 92 -6.90 -2.71 -0.54
CA GLN A 92 -6.28 -1.46 -0.98
C GLN A 92 -6.61 -0.32 -0.02
N TRP A 93 -5.63 0.55 0.18
CA TRP A 93 -5.73 1.78 0.97
C TRP A 93 -4.96 2.88 0.25
N ASP A 94 -5.48 4.11 0.28
CA ASP A 94 -4.78 5.27 -0.25
C ASP A 94 -4.06 5.97 0.91
N VAL A 95 -2.79 6.33 0.70
CA VAL A 95 -1.96 7.01 1.70
C VAL A 95 -1.61 8.39 1.20
N GLU A 96 -1.93 9.43 1.96
CA GLU A 96 -1.46 10.79 1.69
C GLU A 96 -0.14 11.02 2.44
N LEU A 97 0.98 10.99 1.71
CA LEU A 97 2.32 11.04 2.29
C LEU A 97 2.62 12.31 3.12
N PRO A 98 2.17 13.52 2.74
CA PRO A 98 2.43 14.72 3.54
C PRO A 98 1.79 14.70 4.93
N THR A 99 0.55 14.21 5.03
CA THR A 99 -0.21 14.14 6.29
C THR A 99 -0.05 12.79 7.00
N GLN A 100 0.47 11.78 6.30
CA GLN A 100 0.58 10.39 6.76
C GLN A 100 -0.78 9.74 7.07
N GLU A 101 -1.85 10.26 6.46
CA GLU A 101 -3.19 9.73 6.63
C GLU A 101 -3.45 8.53 5.71
N ILE A 102 -4.20 7.55 6.23
CA ILE A 102 -4.59 6.33 5.52
C ILE A 102 -6.10 6.40 5.27
N TYR A 103 -6.48 6.37 4.00
CA TYR A 103 -7.85 6.41 3.53
C TYR A 103 -8.28 5.06 2.97
N VAL A 104 -9.56 4.79 3.17
CA VAL A 104 -10.23 3.63 2.58
C VAL A 104 -10.49 3.88 1.10
N VAL A 105 -10.12 2.92 0.26
CA VAL A 105 -10.52 2.91 -1.15
C VAL A 105 -11.95 2.34 -1.25
N PRO A 106 -12.94 3.09 -1.75
CA PRO A 106 -14.35 2.66 -1.75
C PRO A 106 -14.60 1.33 -2.47
N GLU A 107 -13.82 1.05 -3.52
CA GLU A 107 -13.96 -0.14 -4.36
C GLU A 107 -13.12 -1.34 -3.86
N SER A 108 -12.35 -1.18 -2.77
CA SER A 108 -11.56 -2.28 -2.23
C SER A 108 -12.44 -3.26 -1.43
N PRO A 109 -12.61 -4.51 -1.89
CA PRO A 109 -13.43 -5.48 -1.16
C PRO A 109 -12.79 -5.80 0.19
N GLY A 110 -13.42 -5.38 1.29
CA GLY A 110 -12.96 -5.69 2.66
C GLY A 110 -11.81 -4.84 3.21
N GLY A 111 -11.14 -4.01 2.40
CA GLY A 111 -10.06 -3.13 2.87
C GLY A 111 -10.54 -2.09 3.89
N LYS A 112 -11.73 -1.52 3.66
CA LYS A 112 -12.45 -0.67 4.62
C LYS A 112 -12.63 -1.36 5.96
N ARG A 113 -13.21 -2.56 5.89
CA ARG A 113 -13.57 -3.36 7.06
C ARG A 113 -12.34 -3.73 7.89
N LEU A 114 -11.23 -4.14 7.26
CA LEU A 114 -10.00 -4.44 7.98
C LEU A 114 -9.45 -3.23 8.73
N LEU A 115 -9.46 -2.05 8.10
CA LEU A 115 -8.98 -0.84 8.76
C LEU A 115 -9.90 -0.45 9.93
N GLU A 116 -11.22 -0.50 9.74
CA GLU A 116 -12.20 -0.24 10.80
C GLU A 116 -12.09 -1.24 11.96
N GLU A 117 -11.94 -2.53 11.68
CA GLU A 117 -11.74 -3.55 12.71
C GLU A 117 -10.41 -3.39 13.48
N PHE A 118 -9.38 -2.86 12.81
CA PHE A 118 -8.12 -2.53 13.45
C PHE A 118 -8.22 -1.27 14.32
N GLN A 119 -8.97 -0.26 13.87
CA GLN A 119 -9.21 0.98 14.60
C GLN A 119 -10.21 0.83 15.74
N ALA A 120 -11.11 -0.15 15.68
CA ALA A 120 -12.04 -0.46 16.76
C ALA A 120 -11.27 -0.80 18.05
N LYS A 121 -11.79 -0.38 19.21
CA LYS A 121 -11.24 -0.81 20.50
C LYS A 121 -11.31 -2.34 20.61
N PRO A 122 -10.31 -3.02 21.23
CA PRO A 122 -10.28 -4.47 21.35
C PRO A 122 -11.57 -5.11 21.90
N ASP A 123 -12.34 -4.36 22.70
CA ASP A 123 -13.56 -4.84 23.37
C ASP A 123 -14.88 -4.59 22.61
N ALA A 124 -14.83 -4.07 21.37
CA ALA A 124 -16.01 -3.48 20.73
C ALA A 124 -16.67 -4.30 19.59
N LEU A 125 -16.16 -5.47 19.19
CA LEU A 125 -16.72 -6.21 18.07
C LEU A 125 -17.05 -7.67 18.41
N PRO A 126 -18.29 -8.13 18.13
CA PRO A 126 -18.66 -9.53 18.31
C PRO A 126 -17.85 -10.43 17.36
N PRO A 127 -17.56 -11.69 17.76
CA PRO A 127 -16.89 -12.66 16.89
C PRO A 127 -17.64 -12.83 15.57
N LEU A 128 -16.92 -12.82 14.46
CA LEU A 128 -17.47 -13.11 13.15
C LEU A 128 -17.80 -14.60 13.03
N GLU A 129 -19.06 -14.92 12.72
CA GLU A 129 -19.41 -16.20 12.09
C GLU A 129 -18.85 -16.22 10.68
N LEU A 130 -17.80 -17.02 10.46
CA LEU A 130 -17.28 -17.33 9.14
C LEU A 130 -18.14 -18.45 8.53
N PRO A 131 -18.43 -18.43 7.21
CA PRO A 131 -19.01 -19.60 6.57
C PRO A 131 -18.05 -20.80 6.74
N PRO A 132 -18.58 -22.00 6.99
CA PRO A 132 -17.75 -23.18 7.19
C PRO A 132 -16.81 -23.35 6.00
N LEU A 133 -15.51 -23.50 6.29
CA LEU A 133 -14.57 -24.04 5.32
C LEU A 133 -15.09 -25.42 4.94
N ASP A 134 -15.48 -25.60 3.67
CA ASP A 134 -15.81 -26.93 3.15
C ASP A 134 -14.65 -27.87 3.45
N ALA A 135 -14.85 -28.70 4.47
CA ALA A 135 -14.00 -29.83 4.78
C ALA A 135 -14.32 -30.92 3.74
N GLY A 136 -13.71 -30.83 2.57
CA GLY A 136 -13.79 -31.87 1.55
C GLY A 136 -12.71 -31.64 0.49
N ALA A 137 -11.84 -32.58 0.14
CA ALA A 137 -11.72 -33.97 0.54
C ALA A 137 -10.25 -34.41 0.30
N ALA A 138 -9.70 -35.13 1.25
CA ALA A 138 -8.75 -36.22 1.00
C ALA A 138 -9.51 -37.50 1.41
N PRO A 139 -9.25 -38.68 0.84
CA PRO A 139 -8.05 -39.12 0.11
C PRO A 139 -8.14 -39.10 -1.43
#